data_AF-A0AB37HHI1-F1
#
_entry.id   AF-A0AB37HHI1-F1
#
_cell.length_a   1.000
_cell.length_b   1.000
_cell.length_c   1.000
_cell.angle_alpha   90.00
_cell.angle_beta   90.00
_cell.angle_gamma   90.00
#
_symmetry.space_group_name_H-M   'P 1'
#
loop_
_entity.id
_entity.type
_entity.pdbx_description
1 polymer ?
#
loop_
_entity_poly.entity_id
_entity_poly.type
_entity_poly.pdbx_seq_one_letter_code
_entity_poly.pdbx_strand_id
1 'polypeptide(L)'
;MNEKKRETERINRMLRLFQEIWETNSDMRFFQLMDMLQREYASKKNGYGKREGFELDSKGYKFPISFVDLFYLEDNVFEEFLQEYINEVENRK
;
A
#
# COMPACT_ATOMS: atom_id res chain seq x y z
N MET A 1 -20.04 1.50 25.03
CA MET A 1 -19.79 1.42 23.57
C MET A 1 -18.79 0.30 23.38
N ASN A 2 -19.22 -0.88 22.90
CA ASN A 2 -18.34 -2.02 22.71
C ASN A 2 -17.50 -1.74 21.45
N GLU A 3 -16.25 -1.30 21.61
CA GLU A 3 -15.30 -1.30 20.50
C GLU A 3 -15.13 -2.75 20.05
N LYS A 4 -15.68 -3.09 18.88
CA LYS A 4 -15.35 -4.34 18.21
C LYS A 4 -13.85 -4.29 17.90
N LYS A 5 -13.05 -4.87 18.78
CA LYS A 5 -11.62 -5.10 18.55
C LYS A 5 -11.49 -5.82 17.21
N ARG A 6 -10.70 -5.25 16.29
CA ARG A 6 -10.42 -5.87 15.00
C ARG A 6 -9.78 -7.24 15.24
N GLU A 7 -10.15 -8.23 14.44
CA GLU A 7 -9.62 -9.59 14.60
C GLU A 7 -8.10 -9.61 14.51
N THR A 8 -7.43 -10.35 15.40
CA THR A 8 -5.96 -10.37 15.44
C THR A 8 -5.37 -11.12 14.25
N GLU A 9 -6.07 -12.15 13.75
CA GLU A 9 -5.60 -13.00 12.65
C GLU A 9 -5.35 -12.24 11.34
N ARG A 10 -5.99 -11.08 11.14
CA ARG A 10 -5.73 -10.21 10.00
C ARG A 10 -4.26 -9.80 9.88
N ILE A 11 -3.56 -9.65 11.01
CA ILE A 11 -2.14 -9.27 11.03
C ILE A 11 -1.31 -10.36 10.36
N ASN A 12 -1.56 -11.63 10.73
CA ASN A 12 -0.83 -12.77 10.18
C ASN A 12 -1.09 -12.94 8.68
N ARG A 13 -2.34 -12.77 8.24
CA ARG A 13 -2.71 -12.85 6.82
C ARG A 13 -2.03 -11.74 6.01
N MET A 14 -2.08 -10.51 6.49
CA MET A 14 -1.40 -9.38 5.86
C MET A 14 0.11 -9.59 5.76
N LEU A 15 0.76 -10.02 6.84
CA LEU A 15 2.20 -10.30 6.84
C LEU A 15 2.58 -11.41 5.86
N ARG A 16 1.76 -12.46 5.75
CA ARG A 16 1.98 -13.53 4.78
C ARG A 16 1.91 -13.02 3.33
N LEU A 17 0.91 -12.20 3.01
CA LEU A 17 0.77 -11.61 1.67
C LEU A 17 1.95 -10.68 1.35
N PHE A 18 2.38 -9.85 2.30
CA PHE A 18 3.56 -9.01 2.11
C PHE A 18 4.83 -9.84 1.91
N GLN A 19 5.02 -10.90 2.69
CA GLN A 19 6.18 -11.78 2.55
C GLN A 19 6.22 -12.39 1.15
N GLU A 20 5.12 -12.97 0.68
CA GLU A 20 5.03 -13.61 -0.64
C GLU A 20 5.34 -12.62 -1.78
N ILE A 21 4.75 -11.42 -1.73
CA ILE A 21 5.02 -10.37 -2.70
C ILE A 21 6.49 -9.94 -2.62
N TRP A 22 7.05 -9.79 -1.42
CA TRP A 22 8.41 -9.32 -1.25
C TRP A 22 9.46 -10.35 -1.71
N GLU A 23 9.23 -11.63 -1.48
CA GLU A 23 10.09 -12.72 -1.97
C GLU A 23 10.20 -12.70 -3.50
N THR A 24 9.13 -12.32 -4.21
CA THR A 24 9.15 -12.14 -5.68
C THR A 24 9.80 -10.83 -6.14
N ASN A 25 9.99 -9.86 -5.25
CA ASN A 25 10.62 -8.55 -5.49
C ASN A 25 11.81 -8.34 -4.53
N SER A 26 12.68 -9.35 -4.44
CA SER A 26 13.73 -9.45 -3.40
C SER A 26 14.82 -8.38 -3.46
N ASP A 27 14.89 -7.61 -4.55
CA ASP A 27 15.77 -6.46 -4.73
C ASP A 27 15.22 -5.18 -4.08
N MET A 28 13.91 -5.10 -3.81
CA MET A 28 13.30 -3.94 -3.17
C MET A 28 13.53 -3.93 -1.65
N ARG A 29 13.74 -2.74 -1.07
CA ARG A 29 13.61 -2.55 0.38
C ARG A 29 12.12 -2.48 0.76
N PHE A 30 11.79 -2.85 2.00
CA PHE A 30 10.39 -2.89 2.49
C PHE A 30 9.58 -1.62 2.17
N PHE A 31 10.11 -0.43 2.48
CA PHE A 31 9.38 0.82 2.22
C PHE A 31 9.22 1.13 0.72
N GLN A 32 10.13 0.64 -0.14
CA GLN A 32 9.99 0.76 -1.58
C GLN A 32 8.88 -0.17 -2.09
N LEU A 33 8.80 -1.39 -1.54
CA LEU A 33 7.70 -2.31 -1.81
C LEU A 33 6.35 -1.70 -1.39
N MET A 34 6.27 -1.15 -0.17
CA MET A 34 5.03 -0.55 0.33
C MET A 34 4.59 0.65 -0.52
N ASP A 35 5.53 1.49 -0.95
CA ASP A 35 5.27 2.64 -1.81
C ASP A 35 4.83 2.21 -3.22
N MET A 36 5.43 1.16 -3.78
CA MET A 36 4.96 0.52 -5.02
C MET A 36 3.52 -0.01 -4.87
N LEU A 37 3.23 -0.79 -3.82
CA LEU A 37 1.89 -1.36 -3.58
C LEU A 37 0.82 -0.28 -3.41
N GLN A 38 1.15 0.82 -2.73
CA GLN A 38 0.24 1.97 -2.60
C GLN A 38 -0.07 2.62 -3.94
N ARG A 39 0.95 2.82 -4.79
CA ARG A 39 0.76 3.35 -6.14
C ARG A 39 -0.07 2.43 -7.03
N GLU A 40 0.18 1.12 -6.97
CA GLU A 40 -0.60 0.12 -7.71
C GLU A 40 -2.08 0.12 -7.27
N TYR A 41 -2.34 0.13 -5.96
CA TYR A 41 -3.69 0.25 -5.42
C TYR A 41 -4.40 1.51 -5.94
N ALA A 42 -3.74 2.66 -5.81
CA ALA A 42 -4.29 3.93 -6.28
C ALA A 42 -4.56 3.91 -7.78
N SER A 43 -3.67 3.32 -8.59
CA SER A 43 -3.84 3.19 -10.04
C SER A 43 -5.09 2.39 -10.40
N LYS A 44 -5.27 1.21 -9.78
CA LYS A 44 -6.43 0.33 -10.03
C LYS A 44 -7.75 0.88 -9.51
N LYS A 45 -7.73 1.75 -8.50
CA LYS A 45 -8.94 2.30 -7.85
C LYS A 45 -9.14 3.78 -8.21
N ASN A 46 -8.96 4.16 -9.48
CA ASN A 46 -9.24 5.50 -10.02
C ASN A 46 -8.54 6.65 -9.27
N GLY A 47 -7.31 6.43 -8.80
CA GLY A 47 -6.54 7.42 -8.05
C GLY A 47 -6.93 7.54 -6.58
N TYR A 48 -7.58 6.54 -5.97
CA TYR A 48 -7.88 6.55 -4.54
C TYR A 48 -6.63 6.88 -3.72
N GLY A 49 -6.81 7.74 -2.71
CA GLY A 49 -5.72 8.14 -1.80
C GLY A 49 -4.70 9.07 -2.43
N LYS A 50 -4.77 9.42 -3.72
CA LYS A 50 -3.90 10.46 -4.28
C LYS A 50 -4.15 11.80 -3.57
N ARG A 51 -3.05 12.43 -3.17
CA ARG A 51 -3.01 13.74 -2.53
C ARG A 51 -2.02 14.62 -3.27
N GLU A 52 -2.26 15.91 -3.17
CA GLU A 52 -1.33 16.95 -3.56
C GLU A 52 -0.89 17.69 -2.29
N GLY A 53 0.37 18.05 -2.23
CA GLY A 53 0.95 18.74 -1.10
C GLY A 53 2.12 19.62 -1.52
N PHE A 54 2.80 20.16 -0.51
CA PHE A 54 4.03 20.91 -0.72
C PHE A 54 5.08 20.44 0.27
N GLU A 55 6.28 20.17 -0.22
CA GLU A 55 7.45 20.01 0.61
C GLU A 55 8.24 21.31 0.64
N LEU A 56 8.92 21.54 1.76
CA LEU A 56 9.85 22.66 1.93
C LEU A 56 11.26 22.14 1.69
N ASP A 57 12.00 22.79 0.80
CA ASP A 57 13.42 22.53 0.69
C ASP A 57 14.21 23.08 1.90
N SER A 58 15.51 22.83 1.94
CA SER A 58 16.40 23.31 3.00
C SER A 58 16.50 24.84 3.11
N LYS A 59 15.98 25.57 2.11
CA LYS A 59 15.93 27.03 2.06
C LYS A 59 14.51 27.57 2.30
N GLY A 60 13.53 26.71 2.57
CA GLY A 60 12.14 27.08 2.82
C GLY A 60 11.29 27.32 1.57
N TYR A 61 11.76 26.96 0.38
CA TYR A 61 10.94 27.03 -0.84
C TYR A 61 9.97 25.86 -0.89
N LYS A 62 8.69 26.17 -1.17
CA LYS A 62 7.64 25.17 -1.39
C LYS A 62 7.73 24.64 -2.81
N PHE A 63 7.79 23.33 -2.96
CA PHE A 63 7.62 22.66 -4.25
C PHE A 63 6.42 21.69 -4.18
N PRO A 64 5.58 21.64 -5.23
CA PRO A 64 4.43 20.76 -5.25
C PRO A 64 4.88 19.31 -5.29
N ILE A 65 4.21 18.47 -4.51
CA ILE A 65 4.40 17.01 -4.51
C ILE A 65 3.06 16.32 -4.68
N SER A 66 3.10 15.12 -5.26
CA SER A 66 1.96 14.20 -5.25
C SER A 66 2.39 12.90 -4.59
N PHE A 67 1.53 12.40 -3.70
CA PHE A 67 1.76 11.17 -2.94
C PHE A 67 0.45 10.40 -2.78
N VAL A 68 0.56 9.13 -2.40
CA VAL A 68 -0.59 8.29 -2.06
C VAL A 68 -0.67 8.18 -0.55
N ASP A 69 -1.85 8.45 -0.01
CA ASP A 69 -2.20 8.30 1.39
C ASP A 69 -3.38 7.33 1.52
N LEU A 70 -3.09 6.14 2.03
CA LEU A 70 -4.07 5.09 2.29
C LEU A 70 -4.48 4.99 3.77
N PHE A 71 -4.26 6.04 4.58
CA PHE A 71 -4.52 6.01 6.02
C PHE A 71 -5.95 5.55 6.41
N TYR A 72 -6.94 5.88 5.58
CA TYR A 72 -8.35 5.51 5.81
C TYR A 72 -8.80 4.26 5.03
N LEU A 73 -7.86 3.54 4.40
CA LEU A 73 -8.16 2.28 3.75
C LEU A 73 -8.30 1.18 4.80
N GLU A 74 -9.43 0.47 4.78
CA GLU A 74 -9.66 -0.64 5.70
C GLU A 74 -8.81 -1.87 5.31
N ASP A 75 -8.26 -2.56 6.32
CA ASP A 75 -7.36 -3.69 6.12
C ASP A 75 -7.96 -4.78 5.22
N ASN A 76 -9.27 -5.07 5.32
CA ASN A 76 -9.91 -6.11 4.50
C ASN A 76 -9.91 -5.76 3.00
N VAL A 77 -10.06 -4.47 2.67
CA VAL A 77 -10.00 -3.99 1.29
C VAL A 77 -8.58 -4.05 0.75
N PHE A 78 -7.60 -3.72 1.59
CA PHE A 78 -6.20 -3.82 1.20
C PHE A 78 -5.74 -5.28 1.08
N GLU A 79 -6.19 -6.16 1.99
CA GLU A 79 -5.95 -7.60 1.95
C GLU A 79 -6.47 -8.22 0.64
N GLU A 80 -7.70 -7.90 0.24
CA GLU A 80 -8.29 -8.33 -1.04
C GLU A 80 -7.43 -7.89 -2.23
N PHE A 81 -7.00 -6.63 -2.24
CA PHE A 81 -6.11 -6.11 -3.28
C PHE A 81 -4.77 -6.87 -3.35
N LEU A 82 -4.14 -7.17 -2.21
CA LEU A 82 -2.86 -7.89 -2.20
C LEU A 82 -3.04 -9.31 -2.75
N GLN A 83 -4.16 -9.97 -2.45
CA GLN A 83 -4.49 -11.27 -3.00
C GLN A 83 -4.71 -11.22 -4.52
N GLU A 84 -5.46 -10.21 -5.00
CA GLU A 84 -5.63 -9.97 -6.44
C GLU A 84 -4.29 -9.71 -7.13
N TYR A 85 -3.39 -8.93 -6.50
CA TYR A 85 -2.07 -8.62 -7.01
C TYR A 85 -1.22 -9.89 -7.21
N ILE A 86 -1.18 -10.77 -6.20
CA ILE A 86 -0.46 -12.05 -6.30
C ILE A 86 -1.00 -12.88 -7.47
N ASN A 87 -2.32 -13.06 -7.55
CA ASN A 87 -2.96 -13.83 -8.60
C ASN A 87 -2.62 -13.28 -10.01
N GLU A 88 -2.58 -11.96 -10.18
CA GLU A 88 -2.18 -11.34 -11.44
C GLU A 88 -0.71 -11.57 -11.80
N VAL A 89 0.19 -11.53 -10.81
CA VAL A 89 1.62 -11.78 -11.02
C VAL A 89 1.87 -13.23 -11.43
N GLU A 90 1.17 -14.18 -10.81
CA GLU A 90 1.26 -15.60 -11.18
C GLU A 90 0.76 -15.86 -12.60
N ASN A 91 -0.36 -15.25 -13.00
CA ASN A 91 -0.93 -15.41 -14.35
C ASN A 91 -0.08 -14.76 -15.48
N ARG A 92 0.93 -13.96 -15.14
CA ARG A 92 1.87 -13.35 -16.09
C ARG A 92 3.15 -14.18 -16.29
N LYS A 93 3.34 -15.24 -15.51
CA LYS A 93 4.46 -16.20 -15.66
C LYS A 93 4.06 -17.33 -16.61
#